data_AF-A0A517ZU05-F1
#
_entry.id   AF-A0A517ZU05-F1
#
_cell.length_a   1.000
_cell.length_b   1.000
_cell.length_c   1.000
_cell.angle_alpha   90.00
_cell.angle_beta   90.00
_cell.angle_gamma   90.00
#
_symmetry.space_group_name_H-M   'P 1'
#
loop_
_entity.id
_entity.type
_entity.pdbx_description
1 polymer ?
#
loop_
_entity_poly.entity_id
_entity_poly.type
_entity_poly.pdbx_seq_one_letter_code
_entity_poly.pdbx_strand_id
1 'polypeptide(L)'
;MLSRFLIAVVALGLLGSSAQAESFMFSQGTRAAQADFDVVGGNLQVTLTNTSAFDTLVPVDVLTALYFDILGNPSLSADSARVGAGSSIIYDRATSDVGGEWAYRQGIGSGALPDGQSYGISSTGMGVFGRWDIIGGQNLAGPVSPGGLQYGIASAGDNPATGNGGIRNTGGLIKNSAVFTLSSLPPGFSLDRIGNVRFQYGTSLLEPSFLPGIPQDALPAVPEPSSFVLLGIGAVGLGAFVRRRRRLLKPQNG
;
A
#
# COMPACT_ATOMS: atom_id res chain seq x y z
N MET A 1 59.98 23.27 -41.76
CA MET A 1 59.54 23.39 -40.36
C MET A 1 58.04 23.73 -40.36
N LEU A 2 57.26 23.00 -39.55
CA LEU A 2 55.81 23.15 -39.22
C LEU A 2 54.81 22.86 -40.36
N SER A 3 54.22 21.66 -40.49
CA SER A 3 53.25 20.94 -39.62
C SER A 3 51.92 21.67 -39.43
N ARG A 4 50.84 21.15 -40.02
CA ARG A 4 49.45 21.26 -39.52
C ARG A 4 48.61 20.03 -39.94
N PHE A 5 48.59 19.02 -39.07
CA PHE A 5 47.56 17.98 -39.07
C PHE A 5 46.28 18.55 -38.43
N LEU A 6 45.16 18.55 -39.14
CA LEU A 6 43.84 18.75 -38.54
C LEU A 6 43.36 17.39 -38.01
N ILE A 7 43.24 17.27 -36.69
CA ILE A 7 42.55 16.15 -36.04
C ILE A 7 41.09 16.55 -35.88
N ALA A 8 40.19 15.86 -36.58
CA ALA A 8 38.75 15.96 -36.35
C ALA A 8 38.41 15.08 -35.14
N VAL A 9 38.07 15.72 -34.01
CA VAL A 9 37.52 15.03 -32.84
C VAL A 9 36.03 14.85 -33.06
N VAL A 10 35.60 13.62 -33.36
CA VAL A 10 34.19 13.23 -33.31
C VAL A 10 33.84 12.98 -31.84
N ALA A 11 33.18 13.95 -31.21
CA ALA A 11 32.60 13.77 -29.89
C ALA A 11 31.34 12.90 -30.05
N LEU A 12 31.47 11.60 -29.77
CA LEU A 12 30.34 10.69 -29.67
C LEU A 12 29.60 11.01 -28.38
N GLY A 13 28.55 11.83 -28.47
CA GLY A 13 27.65 12.11 -27.35
C GLY A 13 26.91 10.84 -26.98
N LEU A 14 27.33 10.20 -25.88
CA LEU A 14 26.51 9.20 -25.19
C LEU A 14 25.26 9.93 -24.67
N LEU A 15 24.15 9.78 -25.38
CA LEU A 15 22.84 10.09 -24.83
C LEU A 15 22.58 9.08 -23.72
N GLY A 16 22.97 9.44 -22.49
CA GLY A 16 22.48 8.76 -21.30
C GLY A 16 20.98 8.99 -21.24
N SER A 17 20.18 7.97 -21.53
CA SER A 17 18.79 7.93 -21.09
C SER A 17 18.83 8.02 -19.57
N SER A 18 18.49 9.18 -19.02
CA SER A 18 18.09 9.25 -17.61
C SER A 18 16.91 8.30 -17.47
N ALA A 19 17.09 7.18 -16.77
CA ALA A 19 15.98 6.31 -16.41
C ALA A 19 15.01 7.19 -15.62
N GLN A 20 13.87 7.51 -16.23
CA GLN A 20 12.79 8.20 -15.54
C GLN A 20 12.06 7.14 -14.73
N ALA A 21 11.76 7.42 -13.47
CA ALA A 21 10.89 6.56 -12.68
C ALA A 21 9.54 6.36 -13.40
N GLU A 22 9.00 5.15 -13.33
CA GLU A 22 7.68 4.79 -13.83
C GLU A 22 6.69 4.82 -12.66
N SER A 23 5.61 5.58 -12.82
CA SER A 23 4.67 5.88 -11.73
C SER A 23 3.28 5.32 -12.02
N PHE A 24 2.75 4.57 -11.07
CA PHE A 24 1.37 4.08 -11.08
C PHE A 24 0.60 4.70 -9.93
N MET A 25 -0.60 5.20 -10.20
CA MET A 25 -1.42 5.86 -9.18
C MET A 25 -2.91 5.62 -9.35
N PHE A 26 -3.65 5.78 -8.26
CA PHE A 26 -5.10 5.84 -8.27
C PHE A 26 -5.61 6.80 -7.20
N SER A 27 -6.85 7.24 -7.33
CA SER A 27 -7.61 7.91 -6.27
C SER A 27 -9.09 7.55 -6.38
N GLN A 28 -9.69 7.08 -5.29
CA GLN A 28 -11.12 6.80 -5.19
C GLN A 28 -11.60 7.04 -3.75
N GLY A 29 -12.67 7.82 -3.59
CA GLY A 29 -13.23 8.13 -2.28
C GLY A 29 -12.18 8.79 -1.37
N THR A 30 -11.92 8.17 -0.21
CA THR A 30 -10.93 8.63 0.77
C THR A 30 -9.54 7.99 0.59
N ARG A 31 -9.32 7.20 -0.47
CA ARG A 31 -8.08 6.46 -0.70
C ARG A 31 -7.38 6.96 -1.96
N ALA A 32 -6.07 7.05 -1.86
CA ALA A 32 -5.21 7.34 -2.98
C ALA A 32 -3.83 6.75 -2.68
N ALA A 33 -3.20 6.19 -3.70
CA ALA A 33 -1.84 5.69 -3.58
C ALA A 33 -1.06 5.92 -4.85
N GLN A 34 0.26 5.87 -4.70
CA GLN A 34 1.23 5.92 -5.77
C GLN A 34 2.33 4.89 -5.52
N ALA A 35 2.75 4.21 -6.57
CA ALA A 35 3.94 3.37 -6.60
C ALA A 35 4.88 3.91 -7.68
N ASP A 36 6.06 4.34 -7.27
CA ASP A 36 7.14 4.77 -8.16
C ASP A 36 8.20 3.67 -8.24
N PHE A 37 8.48 3.23 -9.46
CA PHE A 37 9.53 2.26 -9.75
C PHE A 37 10.72 2.97 -10.39
N ASP A 38 11.91 2.76 -9.85
CA ASP A 38 13.16 3.35 -10.36
C ASP A 38 14.29 2.31 -10.39
N VAL A 39 15.28 2.53 -11.25
CA VAL A 39 16.50 1.71 -11.32
C VAL A 39 17.66 2.47 -10.70
N VAL A 40 17.99 2.15 -9.45
CA VAL A 40 19.05 2.82 -8.68
C VAL A 40 20.17 1.83 -8.40
N GLY A 41 21.38 2.11 -8.92
CA GLY A 41 22.55 1.27 -8.67
C GLY A 41 22.41 -0.17 -9.17
N GLY A 42 21.58 -0.42 -10.18
CA GLY A 42 21.29 -1.77 -10.69
C GLY A 42 20.25 -2.55 -9.88
N ASN A 43 19.58 -1.91 -8.92
CA ASN A 43 18.47 -2.47 -8.15
C ASN A 43 17.16 -1.81 -8.58
N LEU A 44 16.05 -2.53 -8.44
CA LEU A 44 14.71 -1.96 -8.56
C LEU A 44 14.33 -1.34 -7.21
N GLN A 45 14.19 -0.02 -7.18
CA GLN A 45 13.66 0.71 -6.04
C GLN A 45 12.16 0.95 -6.24
N VAL A 46 11.37 0.64 -5.23
CA VAL A 46 9.92 0.84 -5.23
C VAL A 46 9.56 1.78 -4.09
N THR A 47 9.04 2.96 -4.40
CA THR A 47 8.49 3.88 -3.40
C THR A 47 6.97 3.74 -3.39
N LEU A 48 6.42 3.21 -2.30
CA LEU A 48 4.98 3.06 -2.11
C LEU A 48 4.48 4.17 -1.19
N THR A 49 3.50 4.94 -1.66
CA THR A 49 2.97 6.11 -0.97
C THR A 49 1.46 6.03 -0.86
N ASN A 50 0.90 6.28 0.32
CA ASN A 50 -0.52 6.55 0.50
C ASN A 50 -0.76 8.06 0.37
N THR A 51 -1.06 8.51 -0.85
CA THR A 51 -1.16 9.92 -1.22
C THR A 51 -2.45 10.59 -0.76
N SER A 52 -3.34 9.86 -0.08
CA SER A 52 -4.61 10.43 0.38
C SER A 52 -4.41 11.59 1.36
N ALA A 53 -5.21 12.63 1.19
CA ALA A 53 -5.31 13.77 2.10
C ALA A 53 -6.32 13.55 3.23
N PHE A 54 -7.05 12.43 3.22
CA PHE A 54 -8.03 12.09 4.25
C PHE A 54 -7.40 11.37 5.42
N ASP A 55 -8.06 11.42 6.56
CA ASP A 55 -7.64 10.75 7.79
C ASP A 55 -7.69 9.21 7.65
N THR A 56 -6.73 8.49 8.21
CA THR A 56 -6.75 7.03 8.25
C THR A 56 -7.47 6.61 9.52
N LEU A 57 -8.74 6.20 9.42
CA LEU A 57 -9.57 5.98 10.61
C LEU A 57 -9.74 4.52 11.00
N VAL A 58 -9.65 3.60 10.05
CA VAL A 58 -9.94 2.17 10.25
C VAL A 58 -8.95 1.31 9.43
N PRO A 59 -8.81 0.00 9.74
CA PRO A 59 -7.85 -0.88 9.08
C PRO A 59 -7.92 -0.87 7.55
N VAL A 60 -9.13 -0.79 7.00
CA VAL A 60 -9.33 -0.78 5.55
C VAL A 60 -8.77 0.47 4.87
N ASP A 61 -8.42 1.54 5.59
CA ASP A 61 -7.84 2.76 5.00
C ASP A 61 -6.30 2.76 5.01
N VAL A 62 -5.69 1.73 5.59
CA VAL A 62 -4.24 1.53 5.58
C VAL A 62 -3.83 0.80 4.30
N LEU A 63 -2.86 1.35 3.57
CA LEU A 63 -2.26 0.72 2.40
C LEU A 63 -1.23 -0.31 2.87
N THR A 64 -1.43 -1.58 2.53
CA THR A 64 -0.67 -2.69 3.14
C THR A 64 0.07 -3.55 2.14
N ALA A 65 -0.31 -3.53 0.86
CA ALA A 65 0.42 -4.26 -0.16
C ALA A 65 0.40 -3.59 -1.53
N LEU A 66 1.42 -3.94 -2.30
CA LEU A 66 1.57 -3.65 -3.72
C LEU A 66 1.86 -4.97 -4.44
N TYR A 67 1.07 -5.29 -5.45
CA TYR A 67 1.29 -6.41 -6.34
C TYR A 67 1.55 -5.91 -7.74
N PHE A 68 2.37 -6.63 -8.52
CA PHE A 68 2.69 -6.25 -9.89
C PHE A 68 3.26 -7.43 -10.67
N ASP A 69 3.35 -7.27 -11.98
CA ASP A 69 4.07 -8.16 -12.88
C ASP A 69 5.30 -7.45 -13.46
N ILE A 70 6.32 -8.26 -13.77
CA ILE A 70 7.45 -7.84 -14.57
C ILE A 70 7.57 -8.78 -15.77
N LEU A 71 7.48 -8.22 -16.99
CA LEU A 71 7.65 -9.01 -18.20
C LEU A 71 9.03 -9.69 -18.23
N GLY A 72 9.03 -10.99 -18.50
CA GLY A 72 10.24 -11.83 -18.50
C GLY A 72 10.55 -12.47 -17.14
N ASN A 73 9.78 -12.16 -16.10
CA ASN A 73 9.86 -12.77 -14.77
C ASN A 73 11.30 -12.85 -14.19
N PRO A 74 12.04 -11.73 -14.09
CA PRO A 74 13.37 -11.75 -13.47
C PRO A 74 13.31 -12.23 -12.02
N SER A 75 14.32 -13.00 -11.61
CA SER A 75 14.45 -13.40 -10.21
C SER A 75 15.08 -12.26 -9.41
N LEU A 76 14.27 -11.56 -8.63
CA LEU A 76 14.73 -10.52 -7.72
C LEU A 76 14.84 -11.05 -6.29
N SER A 77 15.62 -10.37 -5.47
CA SER A 77 15.70 -10.63 -4.02
C SER A 77 15.46 -9.33 -3.27
N ALA A 78 14.71 -9.37 -2.16
CA ALA A 78 14.55 -8.18 -1.35
C ALA A 78 15.83 -7.89 -0.55
N ASP A 79 16.26 -6.64 -0.59
CA ASP A 79 17.47 -6.16 0.09
C ASP A 79 17.11 -5.30 1.31
N SER A 80 16.14 -4.38 1.18
CA SER A 80 15.71 -3.56 2.31
C SER A 80 14.30 -2.99 2.15
N ALA A 81 13.69 -2.63 3.30
CA ALA A 81 12.53 -1.76 3.38
C ALA A 81 12.77 -0.64 4.39
N ARG A 82 12.52 0.59 4.00
CA ARG A 82 12.82 1.78 4.80
C ARG A 82 11.65 2.75 4.81
N VAL A 83 11.55 3.53 5.89
CA VAL A 83 10.65 4.68 5.94
C VAL A 83 11.10 5.70 4.90
N GLY A 84 10.18 6.17 4.05
CA GLY A 84 10.49 7.13 3.00
C GLY A 84 10.87 8.51 3.53
N ALA A 85 11.57 9.30 2.72
CA ALA A 85 11.96 10.65 3.10
C ALA A 85 10.73 11.50 3.45
N GLY A 86 10.80 12.27 4.55
CA GLY A 86 9.68 13.09 5.04
C GLY A 86 8.52 12.29 5.64
N SER A 87 8.64 10.97 5.76
CA SER A 87 7.65 10.09 6.39
C SER A 87 8.00 9.82 7.85
N SER A 88 7.05 9.30 8.63
CA SER A 88 7.24 9.01 10.06
C SER A 88 6.47 7.77 10.49
N ILE A 89 7.01 7.04 11.47
CA ILE A 89 6.25 5.99 12.14
C ILE A 89 5.36 6.62 13.21
N ILE A 90 4.10 6.20 13.25
CA ILE A 90 3.11 6.55 14.27
C ILE A 90 2.70 5.28 15.02
N TYR A 91 2.32 5.45 16.29
CA TYR A 91 1.92 4.36 17.22
C TYR A 91 3.02 3.35 17.62
N ASP A 92 4.25 3.55 17.17
CA ASP A 92 5.44 2.78 17.58
C ASP A 92 6.68 3.69 17.63
N ARG A 93 7.83 3.13 18.02
CA ARG A 93 9.12 3.81 18.07
C ARG A 93 9.57 4.25 16.68
N ALA A 94 10.18 5.44 16.61
CA ALA A 94 10.80 5.91 15.38
C ALA A 94 12.02 5.06 15.00
N THR A 95 12.07 4.63 13.74
CA THR A 95 13.20 3.95 13.10
C THR A 95 13.17 4.25 11.60
N SER A 96 14.28 4.02 10.92
CA SER A 96 14.35 4.12 9.45
C SER A 96 14.23 2.77 8.75
N ASP A 97 14.58 1.67 9.43
CA ASP A 97 14.49 0.32 8.91
C ASP A 97 13.21 -0.34 9.41
N VAL A 98 12.39 -0.82 8.47
CA VAL A 98 11.10 -1.48 8.69
C VAL A 98 11.02 -2.82 7.98
N GLY A 99 12.15 -3.36 7.49
CA GLY A 99 12.15 -4.63 6.74
C GLY A 99 11.65 -5.83 7.54
N GLY A 100 11.71 -5.79 8.88
CA GLY A 100 11.19 -6.84 9.75
C GLY A 100 9.66 -6.93 9.74
N GLU A 101 8.99 -5.92 9.20
CA GLU A 101 7.54 -5.75 9.18
C GLU A 101 6.94 -5.87 7.77
N TRP A 102 7.79 -6.02 6.76
CA TRP A 102 7.40 -6.12 5.36
C TRP A 102 7.97 -7.39 4.75
N ALA A 103 7.18 -8.01 3.91
CA ALA A 103 7.54 -9.17 3.14
C ALA A 103 7.60 -8.84 1.65
N TYR A 104 8.44 -9.60 0.95
CA TYR A 104 8.52 -9.62 -0.50
C TYR A 104 8.45 -11.06 -0.98
N ARG A 105 7.70 -11.29 -2.04
CA ARG A 105 7.61 -12.59 -2.69
C ARG A 105 7.50 -12.43 -4.20
N GLN A 106 8.13 -13.35 -4.90
CA GLN A 106 7.98 -13.55 -6.35
C GLN A 106 7.47 -14.96 -6.65
N GLY A 107 7.01 -15.18 -7.88
CA GLY A 107 6.39 -16.44 -8.29
C GLY A 107 5.09 -16.70 -7.54
N ILE A 108 4.36 -15.63 -7.19
CA ILE A 108 3.02 -15.75 -6.64
C ILE A 108 2.14 -16.28 -7.78
N GLY A 109 1.67 -17.52 -7.66
CA GLY A 109 0.97 -18.18 -8.76
C GLY A 109 -0.35 -17.49 -9.11
N SER A 110 -0.79 -17.65 -10.35
CA SER A 110 -1.98 -16.98 -10.91
C SER A 110 -3.32 -17.28 -10.20
N GLY A 111 -3.37 -18.28 -9.32
CA GLY A 111 -4.55 -18.59 -8.49
C GLY A 111 -4.50 -18.06 -7.05
N ALA A 112 -3.40 -17.42 -6.65
CA ALA A 112 -3.19 -16.96 -5.27
C ALA A 112 -3.60 -15.49 -5.08
N LEU A 113 -3.58 -14.69 -6.14
CA LEU A 113 -3.99 -13.28 -6.14
C LEU A 113 -5.15 -13.05 -7.12
N PRO A 114 -6.04 -12.07 -6.86
CA PRO A 114 -7.24 -11.85 -7.68
C PRO A 114 -6.97 -11.61 -9.17
N ASP A 115 -5.88 -10.91 -9.50
CA ASP A 115 -5.51 -10.58 -10.88
C ASP A 115 -4.19 -11.27 -11.31
N GLY A 116 -3.79 -12.31 -10.57
CA GLY A 116 -2.70 -13.21 -10.96
C GLY A 116 -1.29 -12.63 -10.98
N GLN A 117 -1.03 -11.53 -10.26
CA GLN A 117 0.30 -10.91 -10.19
C GLN A 117 1.37 -11.90 -9.68
N SER A 118 2.57 -11.78 -10.22
CA SER A 118 3.69 -12.66 -9.93
C SER A 118 4.58 -12.15 -8.79
N TYR A 119 4.53 -10.85 -8.50
CA TYR A 119 5.34 -10.17 -7.50
C TYR A 119 4.45 -9.47 -6.47
N GLY A 120 4.93 -9.39 -5.24
CA GLY A 120 4.25 -8.64 -4.21
C GLY A 120 5.15 -8.18 -3.08
N ILE A 121 4.81 -7.02 -2.53
CA ILE A 121 5.35 -6.44 -1.32
C ILE A 121 4.18 -6.25 -0.36
N SER A 122 4.27 -6.73 0.88
CA SER A 122 3.15 -6.68 1.82
C SER A 122 3.59 -6.62 3.27
N SER A 123 2.93 -5.81 4.08
CA SER A 123 3.07 -5.83 5.54
C SER A 123 2.19 -6.91 6.21
N THR A 124 1.39 -7.61 5.41
CA THR A 124 0.39 -8.58 5.90
C THR A 124 0.48 -9.92 5.15
N GLY A 125 0.04 -10.99 5.80
CA GLY A 125 0.17 -12.35 5.26
C GLY A 125 -0.73 -12.63 4.05
N MET A 126 -2.01 -12.26 4.13
CA MET A 126 -3.03 -12.46 3.07
C MET A 126 -3.10 -13.89 2.48
N GLY A 127 -2.60 -14.89 3.20
CA GLY A 127 -2.49 -16.28 2.73
C GLY A 127 -1.38 -16.54 1.71
N VAL A 128 -0.64 -15.50 1.29
CA VAL A 128 0.39 -15.59 0.23
C VAL A 128 1.78 -15.17 0.71
N PHE A 129 1.90 -14.52 1.86
CA PHE A 129 3.17 -14.22 2.53
C PHE A 129 3.25 -14.93 3.88
N GLY A 130 4.43 -15.43 4.22
CA GLY A 130 4.76 -16.02 5.50
C GLY A 130 6.11 -15.55 6.04
N ARG A 131 6.54 -16.15 7.14
CA ARG A 131 7.78 -15.75 7.86
C ARG A 131 9.04 -15.71 6.99
N TRP A 132 9.09 -16.54 5.95
CA TRP A 132 10.27 -16.69 5.09
C TRP A 132 10.32 -15.66 3.98
N ASP A 133 9.25 -14.89 3.81
CA ASP A 133 9.15 -13.81 2.84
C ASP A 133 9.56 -12.45 3.46
N ILE A 134 9.83 -12.39 4.76
CA ILE A 134 10.27 -11.15 5.45
C ILE A 134 11.56 -10.61 4.82
N ILE A 135 11.57 -9.31 4.52
CA ILE A 135 12.68 -8.63 3.84
C ILE A 135 13.95 -8.64 4.70
N GLY A 136 13.80 -8.61 6.02
CA GLY A 136 14.89 -8.72 6.99
C GLY A 136 14.98 -7.52 7.91
N GLY A 137 15.85 -7.56 8.91
CA GLY A 137 15.91 -6.54 9.96
C GLY A 137 15.18 -6.95 11.24
N GLN A 138 15.09 -6.03 12.20
CA GLN A 138 14.48 -6.33 13.50
C GLN A 138 12.95 -6.37 13.37
N ASN A 139 12.33 -7.37 14.01
CA ASN A 139 10.90 -7.34 14.31
C ASN A 139 10.62 -6.21 15.31
N LEU A 140 9.96 -5.17 14.82
CA LEU A 140 9.52 -3.97 15.54
C LEU A 140 8.20 -4.23 16.27
N ALA A 141 7.26 -4.92 15.61
CA ALA A 141 5.97 -5.28 16.18
C ALA A 141 5.61 -6.72 15.82
N GLY A 142 5.40 -7.56 16.84
CA GLY A 142 4.99 -8.94 16.61
C GLY A 142 3.66 -9.02 15.86
N PRO A 143 3.40 -10.09 15.09
CA PRO A 143 4.11 -11.37 15.10
C PRO A 143 5.36 -11.43 14.20
N VAL A 144 6.16 -12.50 14.32
CA VAL A 144 7.38 -12.76 13.52
C VAL A 144 7.13 -13.10 12.03
N SER A 145 5.86 -13.12 11.63
CA SER A 145 5.41 -13.41 10.27
C SER A 145 4.43 -12.30 9.90
N PRO A 146 4.36 -11.87 8.62
CA PRO A 146 3.36 -10.89 8.22
C PRO A 146 1.96 -11.40 8.58
N GLY A 147 1.16 -10.62 9.30
CA GLY A 147 -0.15 -11.09 9.73
C GLY A 147 -0.88 -10.15 10.66
N GLY A 148 -1.90 -9.46 10.13
CA GLY A 148 -2.66 -8.44 10.85
C GLY A 148 -2.31 -7.04 10.34
N LEU A 149 -2.65 -6.00 11.09
CA LEU A 149 -2.44 -4.58 10.72
C LEU A 149 -1.29 -3.93 11.50
N GLN A 150 -0.28 -4.70 11.88
CA GLN A 150 0.77 -4.22 12.78
C GLN A 150 1.64 -3.16 12.12
N TYR A 151 1.83 -3.28 10.81
CA TYR A 151 2.46 -2.29 9.97
C TYR A 151 1.67 -2.10 8.67
N GLY A 152 1.92 -0.98 8.03
CA GLY A 152 1.30 -0.54 6.79
C GLY A 152 1.53 0.95 6.60
N ILE A 153 0.92 1.52 5.57
CA ILE A 153 1.11 2.93 5.22
C ILE A 153 -0.20 3.69 5.45
N ALA A 154 -0.20 4.52 6.50
CA ALA A 154 -1.24 5.50 6.74
C ALA A 154 -1.13 6.66 5.74
N SER A 155 -2.26 7.28 5.44
CA SER A 155 -2.37 8.39 4.49
C SER A 155 -1.48 9.57 4.84
N ALA A 156 -1.06 10.33 3.82
CA ALA A 156 -0.33 11.58 4.01
C ALA A 156 -1.12 12.59 4.86
N GLY A 157 -2.44 12.60 4.73
CA GLY A 157 -3.38 13.43 5.51
C GLY A 157 -3.70 12.92 6.92
N ASP A 158 -3.16 11.78 7.35
CA ASP A 158 -3.52 11.15 8.62
C ASP A 158 -3.35 12.07 9.83
N ASN A 159 -4.32 12.07 10.74
CA ASN A 159 -4.19 12.66 12.05
C ASN A 159 -4.06 11.54 13.09
N PRO A 160 -2.84 11.32 13.64
CA PRO A 160 -2.61 10.22 14.57
C PRO A 160 -3.43 10.31 15.88
N ALA A 161 -4.04 11.47 16.16
CA ALA A 161 -4.89 11.67 17.33
C ALA A 161 -6.36 11.20 17.14
N THR A 162 -6.78 10.83 15.92
CA THR A 162 -8.19 10.54 15.58
C THR A 162 -8.45 9.11 15.13
N GLY A 163 -7.43 8.28 14.92
CA GLY A 163 -7.58 6.88 14.52
C GLY A 163 -8.58 6.06 15.37
N ASN A 164 -9.31 5.13 14.77
CA ASN A 164 -10.33 4.31 15.43
C ASN A 164 -10.22 2.85 14.96
N GLY A 165 -11.17 1.99 15.34
CA GLY A 165 -11.33 0.67 14.71
C GLY A 165 -10.14 -0.28 14.85
N GLY A 166 -9.28 -0.06 15.84
CA GLY A 166 -8.10 -0.88 16.07
C GLY A 166 -6.90 -0.52 15.22
N ILE A 167 -6.61 0.77 14.95
CA ILE A 167 -5.33 1.18 14.34
C ILE A 167 -4.34 1.81 15.34
N ARG A 168 -4.80 2.38 16.47
CA ARG A 168 -3.93 3.09 17.45
C ARG A 168 -3.00 2.19 18.27
N ASN A 169 -3.20 0.88 18.22
CA ASN A 169 -2.49 -0.09 19.06
C ASN A 169 -2.08 -1.35 18.27
N THR A 170 -2.06 -1.29 16.94
CA THR A 170 -1.68 -2.47 16.14
C THR A 170 -0.18 -2.65 16.07
N GLY A 171 0.59 -1.58 16.19
CA GLY A 171 2.02 -1.55 15.97
C GLY A 171 2.41 -0.18 15.42
N GLY A 172 3.32 -0.14 14.44
CA GLY A 172 3.79 1.10 13.81
C GLY A 172 3.19 1.30 12.42
N LEU A 173 2.35 2.31 12.22
CA LEU A 173 1.97 2.71 10.86
C LEU A 173 2.99 3.72 10.32
N ILE A 174 3.34 3.58 9.05
CA ILE A 174 4.18 4.54 8.35
C ILE A 174 3.27 5.60 7.75
N LYS A 175 3.29 6.82 8.28
CA LYS A 175 2.55 7.93 7.68
C LYS A 175 3.30 8.38 6.42
N ASN A 176 2.58 8.40 5.29
CA ASN A 176 3.02 8.82 3.95
C ASN A 176 3.64 7.70 3.08
N SER A 177 4.90 7.30 3.27
CA SER A 177 5.57 6.41 2.30
C SER A 177 6.62 5.45 2.89
N ALA A 178 6.84 4.34 2.19
CA ALA A 178 7.93 3.39 2.41
C ALA A 178 8.69 3.11 1.10
N VAL A 179 9.98 2.81 1.22
CA VAL A 179 10.88 2.54 0.09
C VAL A 179 11.43 1.13 0.21
N PHE A 180 11.26 0.34 -0.84
CA PHE A 180 11.73 -1.04 -0.94
C PHE A 180 12.83 -1.13 -1.99
N THR A 181 13.88 -1.89 -1.70
CA THR A 181 14.96 -2.16 -2.66
C THR A 181 14.98 -3.65 -2.98
N LEU A 182 14.83 -3.98 -4.26
CA LEU A 182 14.88 -5.33 -4.80
C LEU A 182 16.12 -5.45 -5.69
N SER A 183 17.02 -6.38 -5.35
CA SER A 183 18.29 -6.61 -6.03
C SER A 183 18.16 -7.67 -7.14
N SER A 184 19.28 -7.94 -7.82
CA SER A 184 19.38 -8.92 -8.90
C SER A 184 18.57 -8.54 -10.16
N LEU A 185 18.40 -7.24 -10.39
CA LEU A 185 17.76 -6.75 -11.61
C LEU A 185 18.64 -7.03 -12.83
N PRO A 186 18.09 -7.56 -13.94
CA PRO A 186 18.89 -7.82 -15.13
C PRO A 186 19.55 -6.55 -15.69
N PRO A 187 20.78 -6.65 -16.23
CA PRO A 187 21.42 -5.52 -16.92
C PRO A 187 20.54 -4.97 -18.05
N GLY A 188 20.41 -3.65 -18.13
CA GLY A 188 19.57 -3.00 -19.15
C GLY A 188 18.06 -3.21 -18.95
N PHE A 189 17.63 -3.49 -17.71
CA PHE A 189 16.21 -3.51 -17.39
C PHE A 189 15.54 -2.18 -17.72
N SER A 190 14.30 -2.26 -18.21
CA SER A 190 13.47 -1.13 -18.59
C SER A 190 12.18 -1.19 -17.80
N LEU A 191 11.76 -0.04 -17.26
CA LEU A 191 10.61 0.08 -16.35
C LEU A 191 9.27 -0.12 -17.07
N ASP A 192 9.23 0.04 -18.40
CA ASP A 192 8.06 -0.27 -19.26
C ASP A 192 7.64 -1.75 -19.22
N ARG A 193 8.48 -2.63 -18.67
CA ARG A 193 8.16 -4.04 -18.42
C ARG A 193 7.30 -4.26 -17.18
N ILE A 194 7.09 -3.24 -16.36
CA ILE A 194 6.27 -3.32 -15.15
C ILE A 194 4.82 -3.08 -15.52
N GLY A 195 3.93 -3.94 -15.03
CA GLY A 195 2.51 -3.86 -15.32
C GLY A 195 1.66 -4.58 -14.29
N ASN A 196 0.36 -4.67 -14.55
CA ASN A 196 -0.62 -5.32 -13.67
C ASN A 196 -0.51 -4.87 -12.19
N VAL A 197 -0.26 -3.58 -11.99
CA VAL A 197 -0.02 -3.01 -10.67
C VAL A 197 -1.32 -2.96 -9.89
N ARG A 198 -1.34 -3.49 -8.67
CA ARG A 198 -2.49 -3.52 -7.78
C ARG A 198 -2.11 -3.04 -6.40
N PHE A 199 -2.78 -2.00 -5.94
CA PHE A 199 -2.71 -1.52 -4.57
C PHE A 199 -3.72 -2.28 -3.72
N GLN A 200 -3.33 -2.67 -2.52
CA GLN A 200 -4.21 -3.38 -1.59
C GLN A 200 -4.23 -2.69 -0.25
N TYR A 201 -5.44 -2.51 0.27
CA TYR A 201 -5.66 -1.94 1.59
C TYR A 201 -6.15 -2.99 2.57
N GLY A 202 -5.88 -2.77 3.86
CA GLY A 202 -6.31 -3.64 4.95
C GLY A 202 -5.50 -4.94 5.07
N THR A 203 -6.09 -5.96 5.66
CA THR A 203 -5.46 -7.24 6.03
C THR A 203 -5.95 -8.45 5.24
N SER A 204 -6.88 -8.25 4.29
CA SER A 204 -7.49 -9.30 3.47
C SER A 204 -7.51 -8.96 1.99
N LEU A 205 -7.38 -9.97 1.12
CA LEU A 205 -7.51 -9.81 -0.34
C LEU A 205 -8.94 -9.42 -0.79
N LEU A 206 -9.93 -9.60 0.09
CA LEU A 206 -11.32 -9.22 -0.16
C LEU A 206 -11.62 -7.76 0.25
N GLU A 207 -10.68 -7.09 0.92
CA GLU A 207 -10.78 -5.67 1.21
C GLU A 207 -10.36 -4.84 0.00
N PRO A 208 -10.66 -3.52 -0.03
CA PRO A 208 -10.57 -2.78 -1.26
C PRO A 208 -9.14 -2.73 -1.80
N SER A 209 -9.08 -2.83 -3.12
CA SER A 209 -7.86 -2.93 -3.90
C SER A 209 -8.07 -2.21 -5.22
N PHE A 210 -7.01 -1.74 -5.86
CA PHE A 210 -7.11 -0.83 -6.99
C PHE A 210 -6.11 -1.16 -8.09
N LEU A 211 -6.62 -1.26 -9.31
CA LEU A 211 -5.84 -1.36 -10.54
C LEU A 211 -5.84 0.02 -11.21
N PRO A 212 -4.67 0.66 -11.43
CA PRO A 212 -4.56 1.92 -12.15
C PRO A 212 -5.19 1.84 -13.54
N GLY A 213 -5.84 2.92 -13.95
CA GLY A 213 -6.41 3.04 -15.30
C GLY A 213 -7.70 2.24 -15.56
N ILE A 214 -8.21 1.49 -14.58
CA ILE A 214 -9.51 0.81 -14.68
C ILE A 214 -10.55 1.59 -13.87
N PRO A 215 -11.60 2.15 -14.50
CA PRO A 215 -12.72 2.73 -13.77
C PRO A 215 -13.40 1.66 -12.91
N GLN A 216 -13.30 1.77 -11.60
CA GLN A 216 -13.84 0.76 -10.68
C GLN A 216 -15.36 0.77 -10.54
N ASP A 217 -16.04 1.75 -11.13
CA ASP A 217 -17.50 1.78 -11.25
C ASP A 217 -18.05 0.65 -12.15
N ALA A 218 -17.18 -0.10 -12.83
CA ALA A 218 -17.53 -1.28 -13.62
C ALA A 218 -17.55 -2.60 -12.81
N LEU A 219 -17.13 -2.60 -11.55
CA LEU A 219 -17.25 -3.74 -10.65
C LEU A 219 -18.53 -3.59 -9.82
N PRO A 220 -19.29 -4.67 -9.53
CA PRO A 220 -20.47 -4.56 -8.70
C PRO A 220 -20.06 -3.99 -7.34
N ALA A 221 -20.62 -2.84 -6.98
CA ALA A 221 -20.40 -2.21 -5.69
C ALA A 221 -20.54 -3.27 -4.60
N VAL A 222 -19.46 -3.56 -3.88
CA VAL A 222 -19.53 -4.39 -2.68
C VAL A 222 -20.51 -3.67 -1.76
N PRO A 223 -21.65 -4.27 -1.39
CA PRO A 223 -22.63 -3.61 -0.56
C PRO A 223 -21.94 -3.07 0.69
N GLU A 224 -22.09 -1.77 0.95
CA GLU A 224 -21.63 -1.18 2.20
C GLU A 224 -22.12 -2.07 3.36
N PRO A 225 -21.28 -2.36 4.37
CA PRO A 225 -21.66 -3.24 5.47
C PRO A 225 -23.03 -2.84 5.99
N SER A 226 -23.93 -3.83 6.15
CA SER A 226 -25.32 -3.69 6.61
C SER A 226 -25.50 -2.97 7.96
N SER A 227 -24.40 -2.51 8.56
CA SER A 227 -24.30 -1.56 9.67
C SER A 227 -25.14 -0.30 9.49
N PHE A 228 -25.23 0.31 8.29
CA PHE A 228 -26.08 1.50 8.09
C PHE A 228 -27.59 1.17 8.17
N VAL A 229 -27.99 0.00 7.67
CA VAL A 229 -29.37 -0.48 7.77
C VAL A 229 -29.74 -0.80 9.22
N LEU A 230 -28.83 -1.43 9.98
CA LEU A 230 -29.03 -1.67 11.41
C LEU A 230 -29.10 -0.38 12.23
N LEU A 231 -28.30 0.64 11.90
CA LEU A 231 -28.37 1.95 12.55
C LEU A 231 -29.73 2.62 12.29
N GLY A 232 -30.23 2.54 11.05
CA GLY A 232 -31.55 3.04 10.68
C GLY A 232 -32.70 2.32 11.39
N ILE A 233 -32.67 0.99 11.43
CA ILE A 233 -33.70 0.17 12.10
C ILE A 233 -33.66 0.39 13.62
N GLY A 234 -32.47 0.49 14.21
CA GLY A 234 -32.28 0.77 15.64
C GLY A 234 -32.86 2.13 16.05
N ALA A 235 -32.63 3.17 15.26
CA ALA A 235 -33.17 4.50 15.51
C ALA A 235 -34.71 4.53 15.44
N VAL A 236 -35.31 3.84 14.46
CA VAL A 236 -36.77 3.73 14.32
C VAL A 236 -37.37 2.93 15.48
N GLY A 237 -36.76 1.81 15.86
CA GLY A 237 -37.20 0.98 16.99
C GLY A 237 -37.17 1.74 18.32
N LEU A 238 -36.10 2.49 18.57
CA LEU A 238 -35.97 3.33 19.77
C LEU A 238 -36.99 4.47 19.79
N GLY A 239 -37.22 5.13 18.65
CA GLY A 239 -38.25 6.17 18.50
C GLY A 239 -39.67 5.65 18.78
N ALA A 240 -40.00 4.46 18.28
CA ALA A 240 -41.30 3.81 18.53
C ALA A 240 -41.48 3.45 20.02
N PHE A 241 -40.44 2.94 20.67
CA PHE A 241 -40.45 2.59 22.09
C PHE A 241 -40.67 3.82 22.99
N VAL A 242 -39.96 4.91 22.73
CA VAL A 242 -40.10 6.17 23.48
C VAL A 242 -41.52 6.76 23.32
N ARG A 243 -42.09 6.70 22.11
CA ARG A 243 -43.46 7.18 21.86
C ARG A 243 -44.52 6.36 22.60
N ARG A 244 -44.32 5.05 22.72
CA ARG A 244 -45.23 4.16 23.49
C ARG A 244 -45.20 4.48 24.97
N ARG A 245 -44.02 4.69 25.56
CA ARG A 245 -43.90 5.07 26.99
C ARG A 245 -44.59 6.39 27.31
N ARG A 246 -44.49 7.40 26.45
CA ARG A 246 -45.16 8.71 26.66
C ARG A 246 -46.68 8.62 26.64
N ARG A 247 -47.27 7.66 25.90
CA ARG A 247 -48.72 7.45 25.88
C ARG A 247 -49.24 6.75 27.13
N LEU A 248 -48.43 5.90 27.76
CA LEU A 248 -48.79 5.18 28.99
C LEU A 248 -48.68 6.04 30.26
N LEU A 249 -47.97 7.17 30.18
CA LEU A 249 -47.77 8.09 31.31
C LEU A 249 -48.72 9.29 31.30
N LYS A 250 -49.78 9.29 30.47
CA LYS A 250 -50.80 10.34 30.55
C LYS A 250 -51.75 10.00 31.72
N PRO A 251 -51.75 10.76 32.83
CA PRO A 251 -52.70 10.51 33.90
C PRO A 251 -54.09 10.84 33.37
N GLN A 252 -55.06 9.96 33.65
CA GLN A 252 -56.47 10.29 33.48
C GLN A 252 -56.83 11.29 34.58
N ASN A 253 -56.77 12.57 34.26
CA ASN A 253 -57.40 13.59 35.07
C ASN A 253 -58.91 13.47 34.83
N GLY A 254 -59.59 12.85 35.80
CA GLY A 254 -61.01 13.09 36.05
C GLY A 254 -61.22 14.42 36.76
#